data_AF-H3GQ84-F1
#
_entry.id   AF-H3GQ84-F1
#
_cell.length_a   1.000
_cell.length_b   1.000
_cell.length_c   1.000
_cell.angle_alpha   90.00
_cell.angle_beta   90.00
_cell.angle_gamma   90.00
#
_symmetry.space_group_name_H-M   'P 1'
#
loop_
_entity.id
_entity.type
_entity.pdbx_description
1 polymer ?
#
loop_
_entity_poly.entity_id
_entity_poly.type
_entity_poly.pdbx_seq_one_letter_code
_entity_poly.pdbx_strand_id
1 'polypeptide(L)'
;MAPPSRLAMPPPAIDVAITARGKSDASCIPRFFFPRKRTPFTCGERIRRGRVAARLDAVILSSAEFSQLVQFICSFACDSRLSVDMKREMKQRVKKTGIVEVDRMLDVQTTLMLSYEDYRSLSMGAWCSSSTMRTKLEVLLSAQRFLMFPQDSQGKVSGYTILEYLHQLQLSLRVARFILERVAQEGADKDDETLSEKMYVALITETIRTSSRELGLHEDEDFQQYYELICARMLLLPHGLQQIRTRGLSIHQLVTCNRFAEFFRLMDSSMRERYDQLGNAFHPTQVRLIHRQYLQLDRDGNGMLSVTELQDYGKKRAFNPAGCEPTHDLTAAFATQVFAEVPTFNGEMDYHAYLDFTLMVRDTVSVASLKFFWGVLDFHKQGYLDAFTIDFFLRSLLEKIHAHEGKDDALTIDRLRVKHRAFLTNNVR
;
A
#
# COMPACT_ATOMS: atom_id res chain seq x y z
N MET A 1 -54.45 -22.86 52.69
CA MET A 1 -53.11 -23.47 52.73
C MET A 1 -52.60 -23.56 51.31
N ALA A 2 -51.38 -23.04 51.08
CA ALA A 2 -50.84 -22.69 49.77
C ALA A 2 -50.63 -23.91 48.83
N PRO A 3 -50.84 -23.75 47.50
CA PRO A 3 -50.32 -24.65 46.49
C PRO A 3 -48.91 -24.22 46.02
N PRO A 4 -48.17 -25.10 45.33
CA PRO A 4 -46.71 -25.15 45.39
C PRO A 4 -45.99 -24.26 44.36
N SER A 5 -44.76 -23.94 44.74
CA SER A 5 -43.70 -23.25 44.01
C SER A 5 -43.47 -23.77 42.58
N ARG A 6 -43.66 -22.89 41.59
CA ARG A 6 -43.05 -23.00 40.26
C ARG A 6 -41.85 -22.05 40.18
N LEU A 7 -40.71 -22.64 39.81
CA LEU A 7 -39.47 -21.98 39.42
C LEU A 7 -39.76 -20.87 38.40
N ALA A 8 -39.47 -19.63 38.79
CA ALA A 8 -39.47 -18.50 37.86
C ALA A 8 -38.16 -18.53 37.06
N MET A 9 -38.26 -18.80 35.76
CA MET A 9 -37.17 -18.54 34.83
C MET A 9 -37.03 -17.02 34.62
N PRO A 10 -35.80 -16.49 34.57
CA PRO A 10 -35.57 -15.10 34.21
C PRO A 10 -35.93 -14.83 32.74
N PRO A 11 -36.34 -13.60 32.38
CA PRO A 11 -36.68 -13.22 31.02
C PRO A 11 -35.46 -13.31 30.09
N PRO A 12 -35.66 -13.52 28.78
CA PRO A 12 -34.55 -13.65 27.83
C PRO A 12 -33.79 -12.33 27.72
N ALA A 13 -32.49 -12.39 27.99
CA ALA A 13 -31.58 -11.30 27.74
C ALA A 13 -31.51 -11.05 26.22
N ILE A 14 -31.62 -9.77 25.86
CA ILE A 14 -31.48 -9.26 24.51
C ILE A 14 -30.01 -9.40 24.12
N ASP A 15 -29.70 -10.42 23.30
CA ASP A 15 -28.42 -10.57 22.62
C ASP A 15 -28.30 -9.52 21.51
N VAL A 16 -27.48 -8.49 21.75
CA VAL A 16 -26.94 -7.62 20.70
C VAL A 16 -25.46 -7.37 20.99
N ALA A 17 -24.61 -8.15 20.31
CA ALA A 17 -23.33 -7.68 19.77
C ALA A 17 -22.72 -8.81 18.92
N ILE A 18 -23.16 -8.91 17.67
CA ILE A 18 -22.45 -9.69 16.65
C ILE A 18 -21.12 -8.98 16.39
N THR A 19 -20.05 -9.55 16.94
CA THR A 19 -18.66 -9.19 16.64
C THR A 19 -18.36 -9.47 15.17
N ALA A 20 -18.41 -8.44 14.34
CA ALA A 20 -17.80 -8.45 13.03
C ALA A 20 -16.28 -8.57 13.20
N ARG A 21 -15.72 -9.74 12.89
CA ARG A 21 -14.27 -9.92 12.70
C ARG A 21 -13.85 -9.13 11.47
N GLY A 22 -13.56 -7.84 11.66
CA GLY A 22 -12.78 -7.06 10.72
C GLY A 22 -11.36 -7.60 10.70
N LYS A 23 -10.89 -8.04 9.54
CA LYS A 23 -9.46 -8.22 9.29
C LYS A 23 -8.77 -6.90 9.63
N SER A 24 -7.91 -6.88 10.65
CA SER A 24 -7.13 -5.69 10.96
C SER A 24 -6.14 -5.46 9.81
N ASP A 25 -6.33 -4.38 9.06
CA ASP A 25 -5.30 -3.81 8.19
C ASP A 25 -4.13 -3.35 9.08
N ALA A 26 -3.22 -4.27 9.39
CA ALA A 26 -2.03 -4.06 10.22
C ALA A 26 -0.92 -3.29 9.48
N SER A 27 -1.25 -2.41 8.53
CA SER A 27 -0.26 -1.60 7.79
C SER A 27 -0.70 -0.15 7.51
N CYS A 28 -1.85 0.29 8.01
CA CYS A 28 -2.26 1.68 7.87
C CYS A 28 -1.90 2.50 9.10
N ILE A 29 -0.75 3.18 9.01
CA ILE A 29 -0.46 4.35 9.86
C ILE A 29 -1.60 5.38 9.71
N PRO A 30 -2.11 5.94 10.81
CA PRO A 30 -3.10 7.01 10.76
C PRO A 30 -2.62 8.16 9.86
N ARG A 31 -3.48 8.70 8.99
CA ARG A 31 -3.22 9.85 8.09
C ARG A 31 -2.77 11.16 8.81
N PHE A 32 -2.58 11.12 10.13
CA PHE A 32 -2.17 12.22 11.00
C PHE A 32 -0.68 12.61 10.87
N PHE A 33 0.18 11.71 10.35
CA PHE A 33 1.63 11.94 10.29
C PHE A 33 2.09 12.91 9.18
N PHE A 34 1.18 13.31 8.29
CA PHE A 34 1.41 14.41 7.34
C PHE A 34 0.45 15.55 7.67
N PRO A 35 0.87 16.56 8.45
CA PRO A 35 0.07 17.75 8.67
C PRO A 35 -0.27 18.38 7.31
N ARG A 36 -1.56 18.66 7.06
CA ARG A 36 -2.03 19.35 5.85
C ARG A 36 -1.44 20.75 5.65
N LYS A 37 -0.67 21.27 6.61
CA LYS A 37 -0.08 22.61 6.57
C LYS A 37 1.33 22.59 7.17
N ARG A 38 2.27 23.13 6.39
CA ARG A 38 3.65 23.50 6.76
C ARG A 38 4.57 22.34 7.11
N THR A 39 4.96 21.61 6.07
CA THR A 39 6.29 21.00 6.02
C THR A 39 7.32 22.06 5.62
N PRO A 40 8.64 21.85 5.82
CA PRO A 40 9.68 22.77 5.33
C PRO A 40 9.60 23.04 3.81
N PHE A 41 8.81 22.23 3.11
CA PHE A 41 8.53 22.28 1.68
C PHE A 41 7.51 23.37 1.26
N THR A 42 6.86 24.09 2.20
CA THR A 42 5.88 25.15 1.85
C THR A 42 6.35 26.58 2.15
N CYS A 43 7.62 26.79 2.47
CA CYS A 43 8.15 28.16 2.58
C CYS A 43 8.41 28.70 1.17
N GLY A 44 7.58 29.64 0.73
CA GLY A 44 7.67 30.38 -0.54
C GLY A 44 8.89 31.30 -0.67
N GLU A 45 10.01 30.93 -0.07
CA GLU A 45 11.29 31.57 -0.35
C GLU A 45 11.95 30.86 -1.53
N ARG A 46 12.41 31.63 -2.51
CA ARG A 46 13.15 31.17 -3.69
C ARG A 46 14.49 30.55 -3.27
N ILE A 47 14.46 29.32 -2.77
CA ILE A 47 15.66 28.56 -2.43
C ILE A 47 16.15 27.89 -3.71
N ARG A 48 17.29 28.38 -4.24
CA ARG A 48 17.97 27.75 -5.39
C ARG A 48 18.10 26.25 -5.13
N ARG A 49 17.72 25.40 -6.11
CA ARG A 49 17.61 23.93 -5.98
C ARG A 49 18.85 23.24 -5.37
N GLY A 50 20.07 23.75 -5.63
CA GLY A 50 21.31 23.26 -4.98
C GLY A 50 21.34 23.45 -3.45
N ARG A 51 20.66 24.47 -2.90
CA ARG A 51 20.46 24.62 -1.46
C ARG A 51 19.43 23.63 -0.90
N VAL A 52 18.47 23.13 -1.70
CA VAL A 52 17.47 22.17 -1.23
C VAL A 52 18.09 20.78 -1.08
N ALA A 53 18.88 20.31 -2.06
CA ALA A 53 19.61 19.05 -1.97
C ALA A 53 20.61 19.06 -0.78
N ALA A 54 21.37 20.14 -0.62
CA ALA A 54 22.29 20.31 0.53
C ALA A 54 21.55 20.34 1.87
N ARG A 55 20.33 20.90 1.92
CA ARG A 55 19.48 20.87 3.12
C ARG A 55 18.91 19.48 3.41
N LEU A 56 18.64 18.66 2.39
CA LEU A 56 18.23 17.26 2.58
C LEU A 56 19.40 16.40 3.06
N ASP A 57 20.59 16.62 2.51
CA ASP A 57 21.82 15.95 2.97
C ASP A 57 22.15 16.26 4.43
N ALA A 58 21.78 17.46 4.89
CA ALA A 58 21.92 17.84 6.29
C ALA A 58 20.98 17.09 7.26
N VAL A 59 20.03 16.29 6.78
CA VAL A 59 19.12 15.47 7.61
C VAL A 59 19.06 13.99 7.24
N ILE A 60 19.64 13.59 6.10
CA ILE A 60 19.73 12.17 5.73
C ILE A 60 20.84 11.49 6.55
N LEU A 61 20.48 10.42 7.25
CA LEU A 61 21.38 9.55 7.99
C LEU A 61 22.02 8.54 7.03
N SER A 62 23.33 8.38 7.15
CA SER A 62 24.08 7.28 6.53
C SER A 62 23.71 5.93 7.14
N SER A 63 24.04 4.83 6.45
CA SER A 63 23.78 3.48 6.97
C SER A 63 24.46 3.23 8.33
N ALA A 64 25.67 3.78 8.53
CA ALA A 64 26.39 3.68 9.79
C ALA A 64 25.73 4.49 10.91
N GLU A 65 25.39 5.76 10.66
CA GLU A 65 24.67 6.61 11.63
C GLU A 65 23.33 5.98 12.03
N PHE A 66 22.58 5.49 11.04
CA PHE A 66 21.30 4.86 11.29
C PHE A 66 21.43 3.55 12.11
N SER A 67 22.46 2.75 11.84
CA SER A 67 22.70 1.51 12.59
C SER A 67 23.12 1.79 14.04
N GLN A 68 23.93 2.82 14.29
CA GLN A 68 24.26 3.28 15.64
C GLN A 68 23.01 3.75 16.39
N LEU A 69 22.10 4.47 15.72
CA LEU A 69 20.83 4.92 16.27
C LEU A 69 19.91 3.76 16.69
N VAL A 70 19.79 2.75 15.83
CA VAL A 70 19.05 1.51 16.16
C VAL A 70 19.64 0.84 17.38
N GLN A 71 20.97 0.68 17.45
CA GLN A 71 21.64 0.06 18.59
C GLN A 71 21.39 0.83 19.88
N PHE A 72 21.45 2.16 19.84
CA PHE A 72 21.21 3.00 21.01
C PHE A 72 19.75 2.94 21.47
N ILE A 73 18.78 3.01 20.55
CA ILE A 73 17.36 2.86 20.90
C ILE A 73 17.09 1.47 21.51
N CYS A 74 17.66 0.41 20.94
CA CYS A 74 17.53 -0.94 21.50
C CYS A 74 18.24 -1.11 22.86
N SER A 75 19.19 -0.22 23.21
CA SER A 75 19.86 -0.29 24.51
C SER A 75 18.92 0.05 25.68
N PHE A 76 17.90 0.88 25.45
CA PHE A 76 16.87 1.18 26.45
C PHE A 76 15.95 -0.02 26.77
N ALA A 77 15.86 -1.00 25.87
CA ALA A 77 15.08 -2.23 26.09
C ALA A 77 15.84 -3.27 26.94
N CYS A 78 17.15 -3.11 27.09
CA CYS A 78 18.00 -4.12 27.72
C CYS A 78 18.04 -3.91 29.24
N ASP A 79 17.20 -4.64 29.98
CA ASP A 79 17.54 -4.99 31.35
C ASP A 79 18.82 -5.83 31.32
N SER A 80 19.78 -5.50 32.20
CA SER A 80 21.15 -6.03 32.27
C SER A 80 21.26 -7.56 32.32
N ARG A 81 20.16 -8.29 32.55
CA ARG A 81 20.09 -9.76 32.69
C ARG A 81 19.68 -10.52 31.42
N LEU A 82 19.15 -9.86 30.38
CA LEU A 82 18.58 -10.51 29.17
C LEU A 82 19.50 -10.48 27.93
N SER A 83 20.71 -9.93 28.07
CA SER A 83 21.61 -9.52 26.95
C SER A 83 22.14 -10.65 26.06
N VAL A 84 22.31 -11.86 26.60
CA VAL A 84 23.05 -12.94 25.91
C VAL A 84 22.11 -13.77 25.02
N ASP A 85 20.93 -14.09 25.52
CA ASP A 85 19.96 -14.91 24.80
C ASP A 85 19.30 -14.14 23.66
N MET A 86 19.04 -12.84 23.84
CA MET A 86 18.42 -12.00 22.80
C MET A 86 19.35 -11.76 21.58
N LYS A 87 20.68 -11.67 21.79
CA LYS A 87 21.67 -11.61 20.70
C LYS A 87 21.75 -12.92 19.92
N ARG A 88 21.54 -14.06 20.60
CA ARG A 88 21.52 -15.40 20.00
C ARG A 88 20.22 -15.61 19.21
N GLU A 89 19.10 -15.10 19.71
CA GLU A 89 17.79 -15.14 19.06
C GLU A 89 17.73 -14.22 17.84
N MET A 90 18.25 -12.99 17.89
CA MET A 90 18.35 -12.09 16.72
C MET A 90 19.16 -12.70 15.56
N LYS A 91 20.19 -13.51 15.85
CA LYS A 91 20.94 -14.27 14.83
C LYS A 91 20.14 -15.42 14.22
N GLN A 92 19.20 -16.01 14.96
CA GLN A 92 18.32 -17.07 14.47
C GLN A 92 17.07 -16.52 13.75
N ARG A 93 16.64 -15.29 14.07
CA ARG A 93 15.45 -14.57 13.57
C ARG A 93 15.48 -14.11 12.11
N VAL A 94 16.62 -14.22 11.41
CA VAL A 94 16.69 -13.95 9.96
C VAL A 94 15.94 -15.00 9.12
N LYS A 95 15.51 -16.13 9.71
CA LYS A 95 15.09 -17.31 8.93
C LYS A 95 13.61 -17.70 8.93
N LYS A 96 12.70 -17.15 9.76
CA LYS A 96 11.29 -17.63 9.78
C LYS A 96 10.27 -16.55 10.13
N THR A 97 9.29 -16.37 9.26
CA THR A 97 8.07 -15.55 9.45
C THR A 97 6.93 -16.41 9.99
N GLY A 98 5.99 -15.79 10.72
CA GLY A 98 4.62 -16.31 10.87
C GLY A 98 3.98 -16.20 12.25
N ILE A 99 3.23 -15.11 12.48
CA ILE A 99 1.96 -14.95 13.24
C ILE A 99 1.87 -15.40 14.71
N VAL A 100 2.55 -16.44 15.18
CA VAL A 100 2.74 -16.70 16.63
C VAL A 100 3.65 -15.63 17.27
N GLU A 101 4.43 -14.96 16.43
CA GLU A 101 5.34 -13.87 16.80
C GLU A 101 4.59 -12.59 17.25
N VAL A 102 3.33 -12.37 16.84
CA VAL A 102 2.60 -11.11 17.15
C VAL A 102 2.16 -11.07 18.62
N ASP A 103 1.66 -12.18 19.17
CA ASP A 103 1.31 -12.29 20.60
C ASP A 103 2.56 -12.26 21.49
N ARG A 104 3.68 -12.82 21.03
CA ARG A 104 4.96 -12.75 21.76
C ARG A 104 5.65 -11.39 21.59
N MET A 105 5.42 -10.70 20.47
CA MET A 105 5.80 -9.30 20.25
C MET A 105 4.96 -8.35 21.11
N LEU A 106 3.68 -8.64 21.37
CA LEU A 106 2.83 -7.90 22.31
C LEU A 106 3.33 -8.04 23.76
N ASP A 107 3.84 -9.20 24.16
CA ASP A 107 4.52 -9.36 25.45
C ASP A 107 5.84 -8.59 25.54
N VAL A 108 6.60 -8.48 24.43
CA VAL A 108 7.82 -7.65 24.32
C VAL A 108 7.50 -6.16 24.13
N GLN A 109 6.32 -5.79 23.63
CA GLN A 109 5.87 -4.41 23.42
C GLN A 109 5.81 -3.58 24.71
N THR A 110 5.85 -4.22 25.88
CA THR A 110 5.90 -3.54 27.19
C THR A 110 7.31 -3.07 27.61
N THR A 111 8.38 -3.41 26.88
CA THR A 111 9.76 -3.23 27.39
C THR A 111 10.55 -2.05 26.81
N LEU A 112 10.19 -1.49 25.65
CA LEU A 112 10.90 -0.34 25.07
C LEU A 112 10.04 0.93 25.07
N MET A 113 9.72 1.41 26.28
CA MET A 113 8.95 2.62 26.48
C MET A 113 9.87 3.75 26.94
N LEU A 114 10.08 4.74 26.08
CA LEU A 114 10.96 5.88 26.33
C LEU A 114 10.17 7.01 26.98
N SER A 115 10.68 7.52 28.10
CA SER A 115 10.23 8.80 28.64
C SER A 115 10.66 9.96 27.75
N TYR A 116 10.13 11.16 28.02
CA TYR A 116 10.59 12.36 27.33
C TYR A 116 12.09 12.64 27.57
N GLU A 117 12.63 12.27 28.74
CA GLU A 117 14.05 12.46 29.04
C GLU A 117 14.93 11.48 28.22
N ASP A 118 14.49 10.22 28.08
CA ASP A 118 15.16 9.24 27.21
C ASP A 118 15.13 9.71 25.74
N TYR A 119 13.97 10.22 25.30
CA TYR A 119 13.81 10.82 23.97
C TYR A 119 14.71 12.05 23.77
N ARG A 120 14.85 12.89 24.79
CA ARG A 120 15.72 14.07 24.75
C ARG A 120 17.18 13.67 24.65
N SER A 121 17.61 12.67 25.42
CA SER A 121 18.95 12.08 25.34
C SER A 121 19.24 11.52 23.94
N LEU A 122 18.26 10.83 23.35
CA LEU A 122 18.29 10.36 21.97
C LEU A 122 18.46 11.52 20.97
N SER A 123 17.62 12.56 21.07
CA SER A 123 17.60 13.73 20.19
C SER A 123 18.89 14.56 20.26
N MET A 124 19.42 14.78 21.46
CA MET A 124 20.67 15.51 21.67
C MET A 124 21.90 14.75 21.15
N GLY A 125 21.79 13.43 20.99
CA GLY A 125 22.85 12.57 20.49
C GLY A 125 24.11 12.56 21.38
N ALA A 126 23.97 12.79 22.69
CA ALA A 126 25.11 12.81 23.62
C ALA A 126 25.89 11.47 23.66
N TRP A 127 25.24 10.39 23.22
CA TRP A 127 25.77 9.05 23.09
C TRP A 127 26.59 8.81 21.81
N CYS A 128 26.59 9.75 20.85
CA CYS A 128 27.37 9.65 19.62
C CYS A 128 28.48 10.72 19.55
N SER A 129 29.69 10.29 19.16
CA SER A 129 30.84 11.19 19.06
C SER A 129 30.75 12.15 17.87
N SER A 130 29.91 11.82 16.87
CA SER A 130 29.77 12.59 15.64
C SER A 130 28.93 13.86 15.86
N SER A 131 29.53 15.04 15.63
CA SER A 131 28.82 16.32 15.69
C SER A 131 27.77 16.44 14.59
N THR A 132 28.04 15.92 13.40
CA THR A 132 27.09 15.96 12.27
C THR A 132 25.85 15.13 12.56
N MET A 133 26.01 13.97 13.20
CA MET A 133 24.89 13.12 13.58
C MET A 133 24.01 13.78 14.65
N ARG A 134 24.61 14.48 15.61
CA ARG A 134 23.87 15.25 16.63
C ARG A 134 22.98 16.31 16.00
N THR A 135 23.52 17.11 15.07
CA THR A 135 22.73 18.13 14.37
C THR A 135 21.59 17.52 13.54
N LYS A 136 21.82 16.36 12.90
CA LYS A 136 20.77 15.63 12.19
C LYS A 136 19.66 15.19 13.15
N LEU A 137 20.01 14.58 14.28
CA LEU A 137 19.05 14.04 15.25
C LEU A 137 18.19 15.13 15.89
N GLU A 138 18.76 16.29 16.21
CA GLU A 138 18.03 17.42 16.78
C GLU A 138 16.90 17.91 15.86
N VAL A 139 17.15 17.91 14.54
CA VAL A 139 16.14 18.27 13.54
C VAL A 139 15.11 17.16 13.34
N LEU A 140 15.55 15.90 13.30
CA LEU A 140 14.68 14.74 13.05
C LEU A 140 13.77 14.42 14.24
N LEU A 141 14.25 14.64 15.46
CA LEU A 141 13.62 14.24 16.72
C LEU A 141 13.39 15.45 17.63
N SER A 142 12.65 16.45 17.14
CA SER A 142 12.34 17.64 17.93
C SER A 142 11.33 17.33 19.07
N ALA A 143 11.28 18.19 20.09
CA ALA A 143 10.30 18.07 21.17
C ALA A 143 8.84 18.02 20.67
N GLN A 144 8.53 18.75 19.60
CA GLN A 144 7.21 18.70 18.96
C GLN A 144 6.91 17.31 18.38
N ARG A 145 7.93 16.60 17.84
CA ARG A 145 7.74 15.25 17.30
C ARG A 145 7.43 14.24 18.39
N PHE A 146 8.01 14.38 19.58
CA PHE A 146 7.66 13.53 20.72
C PHE A 146 6.15 13.52 20.99
N LEU A 147 5.54 14.71 21.02
CA LEU A 147 4.11 14.89 21.29
C LEU A 147 3.21 14.33 20.17
N MET A 148 3.75 14.09 18.97
CA MET A 148 3.02 13.50 17.85
C MET A 148 2.97 11.97 17.90
N PHE A 149 3.84 11.33 18.68
CA PHE A 149 3.82 9.88 18.79
C PHE A 149 2.68 9.42 19.71
N PRO A 150 2.08 8.24 19.43
CA PRO A 150 1.21 7.56 20.39
C PRO A 150 1.95 7.38 21.72
N GLN A 151 1.34 7.89 22.78
CA GLN A 151 1.86 7.80 24.14
C GLN A 151 1.00 6.83 24.96
N ASP A 152 1.62 6.14 25.90
CA ASP A 152 0.91 5.35 26.90
C ASP A 152 0.27 6.25 27.98
N SER A 153 -0.38 5.61 28.96
CA SER A 153 -0.99 6.30 30.11
C SER A 153 0.01 7.10 30.96
N GLN A 154 1.32 6.85 30.81
CA GLN A 154 2.40 7.51 31.53
C GLN A 154 3.14 8.54 30.67
N GLY A 155 2.65 8.83 29.45
CA GLY A 155 3.28 9.77 28.52
C GLY A 155 4.56 9.24 27.87
N LYS A 156 4.81 7.93 27.90
CA LYS A 156 5.97 7.29 27.27
C LYS A 156 5.65 6.86 25.85
N VAL A 157 6.68 6.85 25.00
CA VAL A 157 6.59 6.50 23.59
C VAL A 157 7.34 5.20 23.32
N SER A 158 6.76 4.33 22.47
CA SER A 158 7.45 3.12 22.03
C SER A 158 8.67 3.45 21.16
N GLY A 159 9.84 2.92 21.52
CA GLY A 159 11.05 3.07 20.71
C GLY A 159 10.92 2.47 19.31
N TYR A 160 10.07 1.44 19.15
CA TYR A 160 9.75 0.89 17.83
C TYR A 160 9.00 1.87 16.95
N THR A 161 8.03 2.61 17.51
CA THR A 161 7.32 3.66 16.77
C THR A 161 8.25 4.78 16.32
N ILE A 162 9.23 5.15 17.16
CA ILE A 162 10.26 6.13 16.79
C ILE A 162 11.13 5.59 15.65
N LEU A 163 11.56 4.33 15.72
CA LEU A 163 12.36 3.70 14.66
C LEU A 163 11.59 3.58 13.35
N GLU A 164 10.33 3.17 13.39
CA GLU A 164 9.47 3.09 12.22
C GLU A 164 9.29 4.47 11.56
N TYR A 165 9.03 5.49 12.37
CA TYR A 165 8.95 6.88 11.90
C TYR A 165 10.24 7.33 11.23
N LEU A 166 11.39 7.13 11.89
CA LEU A 166 12.68 7.54 11.37
C LEU A 166 13.01 6.80 10.07
N HIS A 167 12.74 5.50 10.01
CA HIS A 167 12.90 4.72 8.79
C HIS A 167 12.09 5.31 7.62
N GLN A 168 10.80 5.58 7.85
CA GLN A 168 9.93 6.13 6.81
C GLN A 168 10.35 7.54 6.40
N LEU A 169 10.70 8.39 7.36
CA LEU A 169 11.18 9.73 7.08
C LEU A 169 12.48 9.70 6.28
N GLN A 170 13.45 8.87 6.66
CA GLN A 170 14.72 8.73 5.94
C GLN A 170 14.51 8.25 4.51
N LEU A 171 13.57 7.31 4.30
CA LEU A 171 13.18 6.87 2.98
C LEU A 171 12.56 8.01 2.16
N SER A 172 11.56 8.72 2.68
CA SER A 172 10.94 9.86 1.99
C SER A 172 11.95 10.96 1.66
N LEU A 173 12.89 11.26 2.55
CA LEU A 173 13.94 12.26 2.32
C LEU A 173 14.91 11.82 1.21
N ARG A 174 15.33 10.55 1.20
CA ARG A 174 16.20 10.01 0.13
C ARG A 174 15.49 10.00 -1.22
N VAL A 175 14.22 9.60 -1.25
CA VAL A 175 13.39 9.64 -2.47
C VAL A 175 13.24 11.07 -2.98
N ALA A 176 12.92 12.02 -2.09
CA ALA A 176 12.82 13.44 -2.45
C ALA A 176 14.14 13.97 -3.01
N ARG A 177 15.27 13.65 -2.35
CA ARG A 177 16.61 14.05 -2.79
C ARG A 177 16.93 13.49 -4.18
N PHE A 178 16.72 12.20 -4.37
CA PHE A 178 16.96 11.50 -5.63
C PHE A 178 16.19 12.14 -6.79
N ILE A 179 14.90 12.44 -6.58
CA ILE A 179 14.07 13.10 -7.59
C ILE A 179 14.53 14.53 -7.86
N LEU A 180 14.81 15.32 -6.82
CA LEU A 180 15.24 16.71 -6.96
C LEU A 180 16.59 16.84 -7.70
N GLU A 181 17.51 15.92 -7.46
CA GLU A 181 18.78 15.86 -8.19
C GLU A 181 18.55 15.63 -9.68
N ARG A 182 17.65 14.71 -10.03
CA ARG A 182 17.29 14.42 -11.43
C ARG A 182 16.58 15.58 -12.10
N VAL A 183 15.64 16.22 -11.42
CA VAL A 183 14.97 17.46 -11.89
C VAL A 183 15.99 18.58 -12.15
N ALA A 184 17.06 18.67 -11.36
CA ALA A 184 18.07 19.70 -11.50
C ALA A 184 19.02 19.48 -12.69
N GLN A 185 19.28 18.23 -13.07
CA GLN A 185 20.21 17.88 -14.16
C GLN A 185 19.66 18.17 -15.56
N GLU A 186 18.35 18.09 -15.76
CA GLU A 186 17.76 18.18 -17.11
C GLU A 186 17.20 19.57 -17.47
N GLY A 187 17.48 20.60 -16.67
CA GLY A 187 17.13 21.98 -17.02
C GLY A 187 15.64 22.24 -17.08
N ALA A 188 14.92 22.03 -15.96
CA ALA A 188 13.52 22.43 -15.87
C ALA A 188 13.41 23.96 -15.78
N ASP A 189 13.22 24.59 -16.93
CA ASP A 189 12.94 26.02 -17.20
C ASP A 189 11.52 26.45 -16.74
N LYS A 190 10.88 25.66 -15.86
CA LYS A 190 9.58 25.97 -15.28
C LYS A 190 9.65 25.86 -13.77
N ASP A 191 9.01 26.83 -13.12
CA ASP A 191 8.75 26.93 -11.68
C ASP A 191 7.89 25.76 -11.11
N ASP A 192 7.60 24.74 -11.92
CA ASP A 192 6.71 23.65 -11.53
C ASP A 192 7.50 22.53 -10.85
N GLU A 193 7.18 22.25 -9.58
CA GLU A 193 7.66 21.11 -8.79
C GLU A 193 7.04 19.77 -9.26
N THR A 194 6.68 19.70 -10.55
CA THR A 194 5.96 18.59 -11.18
C THR A 194 6.80 17.97 -12.29
N LEU A 195 6.75 16.66 -12.39
CA LEU A 195 7.43 15.89 -13.44
C LEU A 195 6.40 15.27 -14.39
N SER A 196 6.76 15.19 -15.68
CA SER A 196 5.93 14.55 -16.70
C SER A 196 5.93 13.02 -16.56
N GLU A 197 4.93 12.35 -17.14
CA GLU A 197 4.84 10.88 -17.18
C GLU A 197 6.12 10.26 -17.76
N LYS A 198 6.59 10.78 -18.91
CA LYS A 198 7.81 10.31 -19.58
C LYS A 198 9.02 10.37 -18.65
N MET A 199 9.12 11.42 -17.84
CA MET A 199 10.22 11.59 -16.91
C MET A 199 10.19 10.55 -15.79
N TYR A 200 9.01 10.32 -15.20
CA TYR A 200 8.88 9.30 -14.17
C TYR A 200 9.13 7.90 -14.71
N VAL A 201 8.64 7.59 -15.90
CA VAL A 201 8.92 6.29 -16.53
C VAL A 201 10.43 6.11 -16.72
N ALA A 202 11.13 7.11 -17.26
CA ALA A 202 12.59 7.05 -17.42
C ALA A 202 13.31 6.84 -16.08
N LEU A 203 12.90 7.60 -15.05
CA LEU A 203 13.45 7.50 -13.69
C LEU A 203 13.27 6.10 -13.09
N ILE A 204 12.05 5.55 -13.18
CA ILE A 204 11.69 4.23 -12.65
C ILE A 204 12.51 3.16 -13.37
N THR A 205 12.55 3.21 -14.70
CA THR A 205 13.32 2.29 -15.54
C THR A 205 14.81 2.32 -15.21
N GLU A 206 15.42 3.50 -15.10
CA GLU A 206 16.84 3.61 -14.74
C GLU A 206 17.12 3.06 -13.34
N THR A 207 16.27 3.38 -12.38
CA THR A 207 16.39 2.89 -10.99
C THR A 207 16.33 1.36 -10.93
N ILE A 208 15.42 0.76 -11.70
CA ILE A 208 15.30 -0.69 -11.84
C ILE A 208 16.57 -1.27 -12.45
N ARG A 209 17.10 -0.65 -13.52
CA ARG A 209 18.32 -1.12 -14.19
C ARG A 209 19.54 -1.08 -13.27
N THR A 210 19.68 -0.04 -12.46
CA THR A 210 20.75 0.03 -11.44
C THR A 210 20.64 -1.10 -10.43
N SER A 211 19.41 -1.53 -10.10
CA SER A 211 19.14 -2.59 -9.12
C SER A 211 18.96 -3.99 -9.74
N SER A 212 19.17 -4.12 -11.06
CA SER A 212 18.76 -5.32 -11.82
C SER A 212 19.48 -6.58 -11.36
N ARG A 213 20.79 -6.48 -11.05
CA ARG A 213 21.61 -7.62 -10.63
C ARG A 213 21.16 -8.16 -9.28
N GLU A 214 20.95 -7.28 -8.31
CA GLU A 214 20.57 -7.69 -6.97
C GLU A 214 19.11 -8.21 -6.89
N LEU A 215 18.27 -7.80 -7.83
CA LEU A 215 16.91 -8.32 -7.98
C LEU A 215 16.84 -9.58 -8.86
N GLY A 216 17.97 -10.05 -9.42
CA GLY A 216 18.01 -11.21 -10.31
C GLY A 216 17.27 -11.02 -11.64
N LEU A 217 17.11 -9.77 -12.09
CA LEU A 217 16.41 -9.44 -13.34
C LEU A 217 17.30 -9.63 -14.58
N HIS A 218 18.61 -9.50 -14.44
CA HIS A 218 19.59 -9.66 -15.53
C HIS A 218 19.58 -11.06 -16.16
N GLU A 219 19.08 -12.08 -15.48
CA GLU A 219 19.02 -13.46 -16.01
C GLU A 219 17.92 -13.65 -17.06
N ASP A 220 16.98 -12.71 -17.16
CA ASP A 220 15.77 -12.79 -17.99
C ASP A 220 15.44 -11.40 -18.54
N GLU A 221 16.20 -10.98 -19.56
CA GLU A 221 16.07 -9.65 -20.19
C GLU A 221 14.67 -9.41 -20.76
N ASP A 222 14.03 -10.45 -21.28
CA ASP A 222 12.65 -10.39 -21.78
C ASP A 222 11.70 -9.99 -20.64
N PHE A 223 11.78 -10.68 -19.48
CA PHE A 223 10.98 -10.32 -18.32
C PHE A 223 11.32 -8.94 -17.76
N GLN A 224 12.57 -8.48 -17.86
CA GLN A 224 12.96 -7.17 -17.34
C GLN A 224 12.13 -6.05 -17.98
N GLN A 225 11.84 -6.12 -19.29
CA GLN A 225 11.01 -5.13 -19.98
C GLN A 225 9.58 -5.10 -19.41
N TYR A 226 8.98 -6.28 -19.18
CA TYR A 226 7.68 -6.39 -18.54
C TYR A 226 7.69 -5.89 -17.10
N TYR A 227 8.76 -6.17 -16.36
CA TYR A 227 8.93 -5.72 -14.98
C TYR A 227 9.01 -4.19 -14.90
N GLU A 228 9.80 -3.54 -15.78
CA GLU A 228 9.89 -2.09 -15.89
C GLU A 228 8.50 -1.48 -16.17
N LEU A 229 7.78 -2.03 -17.15
CA LEU A 229 6.44 -1.57 -17.52
C LEU A 229 5.41 -1.72 -16.39
N ILE A 230 5.33 -2.90 -15.76
CA ILE A 230 4.37 -3.16 -14.67
C ILE A 230 4.68 -2.24 -13.48
N CYS A 231 5.94 -2.09 -13.09
CA CYS A 231 6.32 -1.22 -11.97
C CYS A 231 5.95 0.25 -12.25
N ALA A 232 6.21 0.74 -13.47
CA ALA A 232 5.83 2.08 -13.87
C ALA A 232 4.30 2.29 -13.77
N ARG A 233 3.51 1.31 -14.24
CA ARG A 233 2.04 1.36 -14.13
C ARG A 233 1.58 1.31 -12.68
N MET A 234 2.11 0.41 -11.85
CA MET A 234 1.78 0.30 -10.42
C MET A 234 2.01 1.62 -9.66
N LEU A 235 3.02 2.39 -10.06
CA LEU A 235 3.37 3.67 -9.42
C LEU A 235 2.54 4.84 -9.95
N LEU A 236 2.31 4.92 -11.26
CA LEU A 236 1.71 6.10 -11.90
C LEU A 236 0.20 6.02 -12.03
N LEU A 237 -0.34 4.84 -12.26
CA LEU A 237 -1.75 4.63 -12.56
C LEU A 237 -2.69 5.12 -11.44
N PRO A 238 -2.40 4.93 -10.12
CA PRO A 238 -3.25 5.43 -9.03
C PRO A 238 -3.39 6.96 -8.98
N HIS A 239 -2.46 7.70 -9.58
CA HIS A 239 -2.50 9.16 -9.65
C HIS A 239 -3.27 9.69 -10.87
N GLY A 240 -3.77 8.80 -11.73
CA GLY A 240 -4.54 9.11 -12.93
C GLY A 240 -3.65 9.56 -14.10
N LEU A 241 -3.50 8.71 -15.11
CA LEU A 241 -2.63 8.98 -16.27
C LEU A 241 -2.95 10.29 -16.98
N GLN A 242 -4.24 10.61 -17.16
CA GLN A 242 -4.64 11.87 -17.79
C GLN A 242 -4.25 13.10 -16.96
N GLN A 243 -4.29 12.99 -15.63
CA GLN A 243 -3.82 14.05 -14.75
C GLN A 243 -2.31 14.22 -14.87
N ILE A 244 -1.54 13.13 -14.91
CA ILE A 244 -0.09 13.18 -15.06
C ILE A 244 0.30 13.75 -16.43
N ARG A 245 -0.40 13.37 -17.51
CA ARG A 245 -0.15 13.89 -18.87
C ARG A 245 -0.42 15.38 -19.00
N THR A 246 -1.44 15.89 -18.30
CA THR A 246 -1.87 17.28 -18.40
C THR A 246 -1.17 18.21 -17.42
N ARG A 247 -0.85 17.74 -16.21
CA ARG A 247 -0.37 18.58 -15.09
C ARG A 247 0.91 18.05 -14.41
N GLY A 248 1.42 16.91 -14.85
CA GLY A 248 2.52 16.23 -14.16
C GLY A 248 2.11 15.69 -12.78
N LEU A 249 3.06 15.06 -12.11
CA LEU A 249 2.92 14.60 -10.73
C LEU A 249 3.94 15.32 -9.84
N SER A 250 3.47 15.93 -8.75
CA SER A 250 4.33 16.69 -7.85
C SER A 250 5.16 15.78 -6.95
N ILE A 251 6.32 16.28 -6.52
CA ILE A 251 7.19 15.57 -5.57
C ILE A 251 6.45 15.25 -4.28
N HIS A 252 5.60 16.17 -3.80
CA HIS A 252 4.78 15.96 -2.61
C HIS A 252 3.82 14.76 -2.75
N GLN A 253 3.13 14.65 -3.89
CA GLN A 253 2.22 13.52 -4.16
C GLN A 253 2.95 12.19 -4.19
N LEU A 254 4.21 12.20 -4.62
CA LEU A 254 5.06 11.02 -4.66
C LEU A 254 5.57 10.61 -3.29
N VAL A 255 6.17 11.52 -2.52
CA VAL A 255 6.78 11.19 -1.21
C VAL A 255 5.74 10.80 -0.15
N THR A 256 4.48 11.16 -0.37
CA THR A 256 3.33 10.76 0.47
C THR A 256 2.65 9.49 -0.03
N CYS A 257 3.04 8.96 -1.18
CA CYS A 257 2.48 7.74 -1.75
C CYS A 257 3.21 6.50 -1.23
N ASN A 258 2.48 5.63 -0.54
CA ASN A 258 3.03 4.40 0.05
C ASN A 258 3.63 3.46 -1.01
N ARG A 259 3.09 3.43 -2.24
CA ARG A 259 3.63 2.60 -3.33
C ARG A 259 5.02 3.03 -3.75
N PHE A 260 5.29 4.34 -3.81
CA PHE A 260 6.63 4.85 -4.08
C PHE A 260 7.60 4.51 -2.97
N ALA A 261 7.19 4.64 -1.71
CA ALA A 261 8.00 4.21 -0.58
C ALA A 261 8.32 2.70 -0.66
N GLU A 262 7.32 1.87 -0.94
CA GLU A 262 7.49 0.43 -1.11
C GLU A 262 8.46 0.07 -2.24
N PHE A 263 8.34 0.73 -3.40
CA PHE A 263 9.25 0.56 -4.54
C PHE A 263 10.69 0.98 -4.20
N PHE A 264 10.90 2.20 -3.71
CA PHE A 264 12.24 2.71 -3.43
C PHE A 264 12.95 1.95 -2.29
N ARG A 265 12.18 1.42 -1.32
CA ARG A 265 12.72 0.51 -0.29
C ARG A 265 13.31 -0.75 -0.91
N LEU A 266 12.70 -1.28 -1.97
CA LEU A 266 13.23 -2.43 -2.71
C LEU A 266 14.41 -2.04 -3.60
N MET A 267 14.47 -0.82 -4.12
CA MET A 267 15.57 -0.38 -5.00
C MET A 267 16.84 0.01 -4.23
N ASP A 268 16.71 0.59 -3.02
CA ASP A 268 17.86 0.99 -2.20
C ASP A 268 18.47 -0.21 -1.46
N SER A 269 19.72 -0.57 -1.77
CA SER A 269 20.43 -1.69 -1.15
C SER A 269 20.55 -1.58 0.38
N SER A 270 20.71 -0.36 0.91
CA SER A 270 20.81 -0.11 2.35
C SER A 270 19.50 -0.38 3.11
N MET A 271 18.39 -0.36 2.38
CA MET A 271 17.04 -0.56 2.91
C MET A 271 16.51 -1.96 2.58
N ARG A 272 16.79 -2.49 1.38
CA ARG A 272 16.27 -3.78 0.89
C ARG A 272 16.49 -4.94 1.86
N GLU A 273 17.65 -5.00 2.51
CA GLU A 273 18.00 -6.09 3.44
C GLU A 273 17.26 -5.98 4.79
N ARG A 274 16.66 -4.83 5.10
CA ARG A 274 16.04 -4.54 6.39
C ARG A 274 14.54 -4.86 6.45
N TYR A 275 13.92 -5.24 5.33
CA TYR A 275 12.48 -5.46 5.23
C TYR A 275 12.14 -6.79 4.56
N ASP A 276 10.90 -7.24 4.78
CA ASP A 276 10.34 -8.38 4.07
C ASP A 276 10.30 -8.09 2.56
N GLN A 277 11.18 -8.77 1.83
CA GLN A 277 11.28 -8.66 0.37
C GLN A 277 10.15 -9.40 -0.33
N LEU A 278 9.72 -10.55 0.20
CA LEU A 278 8.71 -11.39 -0.45
C LEU A 278 7.31 -10.79 -0.31
N GLY A 279 7.08 -10.05 0.78
CA GLY A 279 5.87 -9.26 1.01
C GLY A 279 5.79 -7.95 0.20
N ASN A 280 6.87 -7.52 -0.45
CA ASN A 280 6.90 -6.30 -1.25
C ASN A 280 6.19 -6.52 -2.60
N ALA A 281 5.20 -5.69 -2.92
CA ALA A 281 4.42 -5.79 -4.14
C ALA A 281 5.25 -5.62 -5.43
N PHE A 282 6.40 -4.94 -5.35
CA PHE A 282 7.32 -4.75 -6.46
C PHE A 282 8.38 -5.85 -6.56
N HIS A 283 8.41 -6.83 -5.66
CA HIS A 283 9.38 -7.92 -5.77
C HIS A 283 9.21 -8.64 -7.12
N PRO A 284 10.30 -9.02 -7.82
CA PRO A 284 10.24 -9.68 -9.13
C PRO A 284 9.27 -10.86 -9.17
N THR A 285 9.19 -11.66 -8.10
CA THR A 285 8.22 -12.76 -7.98
C THR A 285 6.77 -12.28 -8.05
N GLN A 286 6.41 -11.21 -7.33
CA GLN A 286 5.05 -10.67 -7.31
C GLN A 286 4.66 -10.05 -8.65
N VAL A 287 5.58 -9.29 -9.25
CA VAL A 287 5.38 -8.69 -10.58
C VAL A 287 5.28 -9.78 -11.65
N ARG A 288 6.06 -10.85 -11.54
CA ARG A 288 6.01 -12.00 -12.46
C ARG A 288 4.68 -12.74 -12.38
N LEU A 289 4.03 -12.75 -11.21
CA LEU A 289 2.68 -13.32 -11.10
C LEU A 289 1.66 -12.53 -11.94
N ILE A 290 1.74 -11.18 -11.97
CA ILE A 290 0.86 -10.35 -12.82
C ILE A 290 1.05 -10.68 -14.29
N HIS A 291 2.30 -10.82 -14.73
CA HIS A 291 2.62 -11.22 -16.10
C HIS A 291 2.13 -12.65 -16.41
N ARG A 292 2.35 -13.62 -15.50
CA ARG A 292 1.86 -14.99 -15.67
C ARG A 292 0.34 -15.11 -15.71
N GLN A 293 -0.36 -14.23 -15.00
CA GLN A 293 -1.82 -14.16 -15.03
C GLN A 293 -2.31 -13.82 -16.44
N TYR A 294 -1.68 -12.85 -17.11
CA TYR A 294 -1.97 -12.51 -18.51
C TYR A 294 -1.79 -13.72 -19.43
N LEU A 295 -0.61 -14.35 -19.38
CA LEU A 295 -0.27 -15.49 -20.23
C LEU A 295 -1.19 -16.71 -20.04
N GLN A 296 -1.89 -16.82 -18.92
CA GLN A 296 -2.87 -17.90 -18.68
C GLN A 296 -4.29 -17.53 -19.13
N LEU A 297 -4.56 -16.25 -19.31
CA LEU A 297 -5.81 -15.74 -19.86
C LEU A 297 -5.77 -15.79 -21.38
N ASP A 298 -4.65 -15.39 -22.01
CA ASP A 298 -4.39 -15.49 -23.45
C ASP A 298 -4.18 -16.96 -23.85
N ARG A 299 -5.25 -17.63 -24.28
CA ARG A 299 -5.27 -19.08 -24.52
C ARG A 299 -4.80 -19.43 -25.92
N ASP A 300 -5.11 -18.58 -26.88
CA ASP A 300 -4.72 -18.78 -28.27
C ASP A 300 -3.29 -18.25 -28.53
N GLY A 301 -2.73 -17.49 -27.58
CA GLY A 301 -1.36 -16.98 -27.64
C GLY A 301 -1.21 -15.86 -28.65
N ASN A 302 -2.29 -15.16 -28.98
CA ASN A 302 -2.30 -14.12 -30.01
C ASN A 302 -1.76 -12.77 -29.48
N GLY A 303 -1.49 -12.66 -28.18
CA GLY A 303 -0.96 -11.47 -27.55
C GLY A 303 -2.02 -10.42 -27.22
N MET A 304 -3.31 -10.77 -27.27
CA MET A 304 -4.47 -9.98 -26.86
C MET A 304 -5.45 -10.86 -26.07
N LEU A 305 -6.43 -10.24 -25.41
CA LEU A 305 -7.47 -10.94 -24.66
C LEU A 305 -8.84 -10.65 -25.25
N SER A 306 -9.56 -11.70 -25.57
CA SER A 306 -10.98 -11.65 -25.85
C SER A 306 -11.82 -11.46 -24.56
N VAL A 307 -13.08 -11.05 -24.71
CA VAL A 307 -14.01 -10.91 -23.58
C VAL A 307 -14.17 -12.23 -22.82
N THR A 308 -14.22 -13.35 -23.54
CA THR A 308 -14.40 -14.69 -22.96
C THR A 308 -13.17 -15.13 -22.17
N GLU A 309 -11.97 -14.77 -22.61
CA GLU A 309 -10.75 -15.01 -21.85
C GLU A 309 -10.69 -14.18 -20.57
N LEU A 310 -11.05 -12.89 -20.65
CA LEU A 310 -11.09 -12.04 -19.46
C LEU A 310 -12.15 -12.51 -18.44
N GLN A 311 -13.26 -13.11 -18.87
CA GLN A 311 -14.26 -13.68 -17.94
C GLN A 311 -13.70 -14.79 -17.02
N ASP A 312 -12.51 -15.33 -17.34
CA ASP A 312 -11.81 -16.28 -16.49
C ASP A 312 -10.70 -15.66 -15.63
N TYR A 313 -10.67 -14.34 -15.57
CA TYR A 313 -9.91 -13.58 -14.59
C TYR A 313 -10.21 -14.09 -13.17
N GLY A 314 -9.15 -14.38 -12.40
CA GLY A 314 -9.27 -14.91 -11.05
C GLY A 314 -9.42 -16.44 -10.95
N LYS A 315 -9.76 -17.14 -12.05
CA LYS A 315 -9.92 -18.61 -12.07
C LYS A 315 -8.65 -19.37 -12.45
N LYS A 316 -7.67 -18.71 -13.08
CA LYS A 316 -6.43 -19.36 -13.51
C LYS A 316 -5.47 -19.59 -12.34
N ARG A 317 -4.57 -20.57 -12.46
CA ARG A 317 -3.63 -20.97 -11.39
C ARG A 317 -2.71 -19.84 -10.93
N ALA A 318 -2.34 -18.91 -11.81
CA ALA A 318 -1.52 -17.77 -11.46
C ALA A 318 -2.25 -16.74 -10.57
N PHE A 319 -3.58 -16.80 -10.47
CA PHE A 319 -4.37 -16.05 -9.50
C PHE A 319 -4.52 -16.79 -8.18
N ASN A 320 -4.71 -18.12 -8.23
CA ASN A 320 -4.77 -18.97 -7.05
C ASN A 320 -3.82 -20.18 -7.17
N PRO A 321 -2.58 -20.08 -6.63
CA PRO A 321 -1.63 -21.18 -6.66
C PRO A 321 -2.07 -22.42 -5.86
N ALA A 322 -2.91 -22.23 -4.83
CA ALA A 322 -3.39 -23.29 -3.95
C ALA A 322 -4.60 -24.05 -4.50
N GLY A 323 -5.25 -23.54 -5.55
CA GLY A 323 -6.32 -24.23 -6.28
C GLY A 323 -7.64 -24.41 -5.53
N CYS A 324 -7.82 -23.78 -4.36
CA CYS A 324 -9.01 -23.98 -3.54
C CYS A 324 -10.27 -23.36 -4.16
N GLU A 325 -10.25 -22.09 -4.55
CA GLU A 325 -11.40 -21.35 -5.11
C GLU A 325 -10.93 -20.18 -6.02
N PRO A 326 -11.71 -19.73 -7.02
CA PRO A 326 -11.37 -18.55 -7.79
C PRO A 326 -11.16 -17.32 -6.88
N THR A 327 -10.15 -16.49 -7.16
CA THR A 327 -9.99 -15.23 -6.42
C THR A 327 -11.04 -14.19 -6.79
N HIS A 328 -11.54 -14.27 -8.03
CA HIS A 328 -12.54 -13.41 -8.61
C HIS A 328 -13.37 -14.25 -9.60
N ASP A 329 -14.62 -13.85 -9.82
CA ASP A 329 -15.45 -14.37 -10.91
C ASP A 329 -16.24 -13.22 -11.53
N LEU A 330 -15.81 -12.77 -12.70
CA LEU A 330 -16.42 -11.64 -13.39
C LEU A 330 -17.75 -12.04 -14.01
N THR A 331 -18.75 -11.17 -13.88
CA THR A 331 -20.03 -11.33 -14.60
C THR A 331 -19.85 -10.98 -16.08
N ALA A 332 -20.68 -11.57 -16.94
CA ALA A 332 -20.61 -11.30 -18.37
C ALA A 332 -20.90 -9.82 -18.67
N ALA A 333 -21.92 -9.26 -18.01
CA ALA A 333 -22.25 -7.84 -18.12
C ALA A 333 -21.06 -6.94 -17.74
N PHE A 334 -20.38 -7.22 -16.64
CA PHE A 334 -19.22 -6.43 -16.22
C PHE A 334 -18.06 -6.53 -17.22
N ALA A 335 -17.71 -7.75 -17.64
CA ALA A 335 -16.63 -7.95 -18.61
C ALA A 335 -16.91 -7.22 -19.94
N THR A 336 -18.15 -7.27 -20.45
CA THR A 336 -18.55 -6.52 -21.65
C THR A 336 -18.37 -5.02 -21.47
N GLN A 337 -18.78 -4.45 -20.33
CA GLN A 337 -18.63 -3.01 -20.09
C GLN A 337 -17.17 -2.58 -19.88
N VAL A 338 -16.32 -3.46 -19.34
CA VAL A 338 -14.87 -3.21 -19.30
C VAL A 338 -14.31 -3.02 -20.71
N PHE A 339 -14.68 -3.88 -21.66
CA PHE A 339 -14.23 -3.77 -23.05
C PHE A 339 -14.78 -2.54 -23.78
N ALA A 340 -15.91 -1.98 -23.32
CA ALA A 340 -16.43 -0.72 -23.83
C ALA A 340 -15.68 0.51 -23.27
N GLU A 341 -15.06 0.39 -22.10
CA GLU A 341 -14.38 1.49 -21.41
C GLU A 341 -12.88 1.56 -21.72
N VAL A 342 -12.24 0.41 -21.92
CA VAL A 342 -10.79 0.33 -22.17
C VAL A 342 -10.46 0.37 -23.66
N PRO A 343 -9.23 0.77 -24.04
CA PRO A 343 -8.78 0.65 -25.42
C PRO A 343 -8.80 -0.82 -25.88
N THR A 344 -9.38 -1.08 -27.05
CA THR A 344 -9.43 -2.41 -27.68
C THR A 344 -9.01 -2.35 -29.14
N PHE A 345 -8.40 -3.43 -29.65
CA PHE A 345 -8.07 -3.63 -31.05
C PHE A 345 -8.88 -4.80 -31.57
N ASN A 346 -9.73 -4.58 -32.59
CA ASN A 346 -10.65 -5.60 -33.12
C ASN A 346 -11.55 -6.27 -32.06
N GLY A 347 -11.89 -5.53 -31.00
CA GLY A 347 -12.69 -6.05 -29.89
C GLY A 347 -11.90 -6.85 -28.85
N GLU A 348 -10.56 -6.88 -28.96
CA GLU A 348 -9.66 -7.55 -28.02
C GLU A 348 -8.83 -6.53 -27.24
N MET A 349 -8.50 -6.89 -26.00
CA MET A 349 -7.74 -6.07 -25.06
C MET A 349 -6.25 -6.39 -25.18
N ASP A 350 -5.40 -5.40 -25.40
CA ASP A 350 -3.96 -5.60 -25.42
C ASP A 350 -3.36 -5.76 -24.00
N TYR A 351 -2.07 -6.08 -23.93
CA TYR A 351 -1.36 -6.24 -22.67
C TYR A 351 -1.40 -4.97 -21.79
N HIS A 352 -1.33 -3.78 -22.38
CA HIS A 352 -1.36 -2.52 -21.63
C HIS A 352 -2.72 -2.28 -20.98
N ALA A 353 -3.80 -2.49 -21.71
CA ALA A 353 -5.17 -2.38 -21.21
C ALA A 353 -5.44 -3.44 -20.13
N TYR A 354 -4.91 -4.67 -20.28
CA TYR A 354 -4.97 -5.69 -19.23
C TYR A 354 -4.25 -5.26 -17.94
N LEU A 355 -3.06 -4.66 -18.05
CA LEU A 355 -2.33 -4.17 -16.89
C LEU A 355 -3.11 -3.06 -16.19
N ASP A 356 -3.63 -2.09 -16.93
CA ASP A 356 -4.45 -1.02 -16.37
C ASP A 356 -5.68 -1.59 -15.66
N PHE A 357 -6.42 -2.51 -16.30
CA PHE A 357 -7.55 -3.22 -15.69
C PHE A 357 -7.15 -3.95 -14.40
N THR A 358 -6.12 -4.79 -14.45
CA THR A 358 -5.69 -5.62 -13.32
C THR A 358 -5.24 -4.78 -12.13
N LEU A 359 -4.54 -3.68 -12.39
CA LEU A 359 -4.06 -2.77 -11.35
C LEU A 359 -5.21 -1.94 -10.75
N MET A 360 -6.17 -1.52 -11.56
CA MET A 360 -7.39 -0.85 -11.09
C MET A 360 -8.22 -1.77 -10.20
N VAL A 361 -8.42 -3.03 -10.61
CA VAL A 361 -9.17 -4.02 -9.80
C VAL A 361 -8.54 -4.28 -8.45
N ARG A 362 -7.20 -4.25 -8.37
CA ARG A 362 -6.45 -4.41 -7.11
C ARG A 362 -6.41 -3.16 -6.24
N ASP A 363 -6.69 -1.99 -6.81
CA ASP A 363 -6.67 -0.72 -6.12
C ASP A 363 -8.08 -0.31 -5.70
N THR A 364 -8.41 -0.49 -4.43
CA THR A 364 -9.75 -0.19 -3.90
C THR A 364 -9.88 1.24 -3.35
N VAL A 365 -8.80 2.03 -3.37
CA VAL A 365 -8.71 3.27 -2.60
C VAL A 365 -8.41 4.50 -3.44
N SER A 366 -7.76 4.35 -4.59
CA SER A 366 -7.42 5.52 -5.40
C SER A 366 -8.64 6.10 -6.13
N VAL A 367 -8.58 7.42 -6.33
CA VAL A 367 -9.57 8.14 -7.13
C VAL A 367 -9.54 7.65 -8.58
N ALA A 368 -8.38 7.23 -9.09
CA ALA A 368 -8.26 6.70 -10.45
C ALA A 368 -9.05 5.40 -10.62
N SER A 369 -8.95 4.48 -9.65
CA SER A 369 -9.75 3.24 -9.64
C SER A 369 -11.24 3.48 -9.52
N LEU A 370 -11.65 4.37 -8.60
CA LEU A 370 -13.06 4.73 -8.49
C LEU A 370 -13.62 5.32 -9.79
N LYS A 371 -12.84 6.15 -10.49
CA LYS A 371 -13.22 6.69 -11.81
C LYS A 371 -13.31 5.60 -12.87
N PHE A 372 -12.38 4.65 -12.88
CA PHE A 372 -12.42 3.51 -13.78
C PHE A 372 -13.71 2.69 -13.58
N PHE A 373 -13.99 2.28 -12.35
CA PHE A 373 -15.22 1.53 -12.04
C PHE A 373 -16.48 2.34 -12.34
N TRP A 374 -16.47 3.65 -12.06
CA TRP A 374 -17.59 4.52 -12.42
C TRP A 374 -17.82 4.54 -13.93
N GLY A 375 -16.75 4.65 -14.74
CA GLY A 375 -16.85 4.61 -16.19
C GLY A 375 -17.46 3.31 -16.71
N VAL A 376 -17.08 2.17 -16.12
CA VAL A 376 -17.64 0.86 -16.45
C VAL A 376 -19.11 0.72 -16.03
N LEU A 377 -19.48 1.23 -14.85
CA LEU A 377 -20.84 1.10 -14.32
C LEU A 377 -21.82 2.08 -14.97
N ASP A 378 -21.42 3.33 -15.21
CA ASP A 378 -22.18 4.35 -15.91
C ASP A 378 -22.01 4.20 -17.43
N PHE A 379 -22.42 3.03 -17.96
CA PHE A 379 -22.24 2.73 -19.39
C PHE A 379 -23.10 3.61 -20.30
N HIS A 380 -24.15 4.25 -19.77
CA HIS A 380 -24.93 5.28 -20.46
C HIS A 380 -24.29 6.67 -20.45
N LYS A 381 -23.20 6.87 -19.68
CA LYS A 381 -22.46 8.14 -19.56
C LYS A 381 -23.33 9.31 -19.12
N GLN A 382 -24.29 9.06 -18.25
CA GLN A 382 -25.28 10.06 -17.81
C GLN A 382 -24.88 10.76 -16.50
N GLY A 383 -23.82 10.30 -15.83
CA GLY A 383 -23.31 10.87 -14.58
C GLY A 383 -24.03 10.37 -13.33
N TYR A 384 -24.92 9.38 -13.46
CA TYR A 384 -25.62 8.73 -12.35
C TYR A 384 -26.05 7.30 -12.73
N LEU A 385 -26.13 6.40 -11.75
CA LEU A 385 -26.62 5.04 -11.94
C LEU A 385 -28.12 5.00 -11.67
N ASP A 386 -28.90 4.64 -12.67
CA ASP A 386 -30.35 4.46 -12.52
C ASP A 386 -30.73 3.00 -12.19
N ALA A 387 -32.03 2.79 -11.93
CA ALA A 387 -32.54 1.46 -11.60
C ALA A 387 -32.31 0.45 -12.72
N PHE A 388 -32.33 0.87 -14.00
CA PHE A 388 -32.11 0.00 -15.14
C PHE A 388 -30.64 -0.46 -15.20
N THR A 389 -29.70 0.47 -15.08
CA THR A 389 -28.26 0.23 -15.04
C THR A 389 -27.90 -0.74 -13.92
N ILE A 390 -28.44 -0.52 -12.73
CA ILE A 390 -28.22 -1.42 -11.58
C ILE A 390 -28.85 -2.80 -11.84
N ASP A 391 -30.07 -2.86 -12.37
CA ASP A 391 -30.75 -4.13 -12.68
C ASP A 391 -29.98 -4.96 -13.73
N PHE A 392 -29.39 -4.30 -14.72
CA PHE A 392 -28.57 -4.93 -15.75
C PHE A 392 -27.38 -5.72 -15.14
N PHE A 393 -26.61 -5.11 -14.25
CA PHE A 393 -25.50 -5.80 -13.58
C PHE A 393 -25.98 -6.85 -12.57
N LEU A 394 -27.05 -6.56 -11.81
CA LEU A 394 -27.59 -7.49 -10.81
C LEU A 394 -28.10 -8.79 -11.45
N ARG A 395 -28.72 -8.73 -12.64
CA ARG A 395 -29.15 -9.92 -13.39
C ARG A 395 -27.97 -10.84 -13.68
N SER A 396 -26.89 -10.28 -14.23
CA SER A 396 -25.70 -11.07 -14.57
C SER A 396 -24.97 -11.59 -13.32
N LEU A 397 -25.02 -10.86 -12.20
CA LEU A 397 -24.51 -11.34 -10.91
C LEU A 397 -25.33 -12.53 -10.39
N LEU A 398 -26.65 -12.47 -10.50
CA LEU A 398 -27.51 -13.56 -10.06
C LEU A 398 -27.30 -14.81 -10.90
N GLU A 399 -27.16 -14.69 -12.21
CA GLU A 399 -26.83 -15.84 -13.08
C GLU A 399 -25.57 -16.57 -12.58
N LYS A 400 -24.55 -15.82 -12.14
CA LYS A 400 -23.34 -16.39 -11.53
C LYS A 400 -23.63 -17.07 -10.20
N ILE A 401 -24.38 -16.43 -9.29
CA ILE A 401 -24.74 -17.02 -7.99
C ILE A 401 -25.51 -18.33 -8.19
N HIS A 402 -26.48 -18.37 -9.12
CA HIS A 402 -27.22 -19.59 -9.44
C HIS A 402 -26.32 -20.69 -10.02
N ALA A 403 -25.29 -20.33 -10.78
CA ALA A 403 -24.32 -21.29 -11.31
C ALA A 403 -23.42 -21.90 -10.21
N HIS A 404 -23.16 -21.15 -9.12
CA HIS A 404 -22.34 -21.62 -7.98
C HIS A 404 -23.15 -22.38 -6.92
N GLU A 405 -24.32 -21.88 -6.53
CA GLU A 405 -25.12 -22.40 -5.40
C GLU A 405 -26.20 -23.42 -5.84
N GLY A 406 -26.45 -23.57 -7.14
CA GLY A 406 -27.58 -24.35 -7.65
C GLY A 406 -28.92 -23.60 -7.51
N LYS A 407 -29.96 -24.09 -8.18
CA LYS A 407 -31.26 -23.40 -8.30
C LYS A 407 -32.05 -23.23 -6.99
N ASP A 408 -31.80 -24.07 -5.99
CA ASP A 408 -32.65 -24.17 -4.81
C ASP A 408 -32.25 -23.20 -3.67
N ASP A 409 -30.97 -22.80 -3.59
CA ASP A 409 -30.44 -21.91 -2.55
C ASP A 409 -30.19 -20.46 -3.02
N ALA A 410 -30.16 -20.23 -4.34
CA ALA A 410 -29.82 -18.93 -4.91
C ALA A 410 -30.89 -17.84 -4.64
N LEU A 411 -30.41 -16.64 -4.27
CA LEU A 411 -31.26 -15.46 -4.03
C LEU A 411 -31.96 -15.00 -5.32
N THR A 412 -33.27 -14.79 -5.27
CA THR A 412 -34.05 -14.23 -6.40
C THR A 412 -33.89 -12.71 -6.51
N ILE A 413 -34.01 -12.13 -7.72
CA ILE A 413 -34.00 -10.66 -7.97
C ILE A 413 -34.94 -9.94 -7.01
N ASP A 414 -36.15 -10.47 -6.83
CA ASP A 414 -37.16 -9.84 -5.96
C ASP A 414 -36.74 -9.85 -4.48
N ARG A 415 -36.04 -10.90 -4.02
CA ARG A 415 -35.48 -10.92 -2.65
C ARG A 415 -34.37 -9.89 -2.46
N LEU A 416 -33.51 -9.68 -3.46
CA LEU A 416 -32.49 -8.62 -3.42
C LEU A 416 -33.12 -7.23 -3.46
N ARG A 417 -34.13 -7.01 -4.30
CA ARG A 417 -34.88 -5.74 -4.37
C ARG A 417 -35.63 -5.44 -3.08
N VAL A 418 -36.21 -6.45 -2.43
CA VAL A 418 -36.87 -6.33 -1.13
C VAL A 418 -35.86 -6.01 -0.03
N LYS A 419 -34.70 -6.68 0.02
CA LYS A 419 -33.61 -6.35 0.95
C LYS A 419 -33.07 -4.93 0.73
N HIS A 420 -32.89 -4.50 -0.51
CA HIS A 420 -32.44 -3.15 -0.85
C HIS A 420 -33.49 -2.08 -0.45
N ARG A 421 -34.77 -2.32 -0.74
CA ARG A 421 -35.87 -1.45 -0.26
C ARG A 421 -35.89 -1.37 1.26
N ALA A 422 -35.77 -2.49 1.95
CA ALA A 422 -35.71 -2.53 3.42
C ALA A 422 -34.51 -1.76 3.99
N PHE A 423 -33.34 -1.86 3.34
CA PHE A 423 -32.12 -1.14 3.71
C PHE A 423 -32.25 0.37 3.50
N LEU A 424 -32.90 0.81 2.42
CA LEU A 424 -33.20 2.23 2.19
C LEU A 424 -34.25 2.78 3.16
N THR A 425 -35.26 1.99 3.55
CA THR A 425 -36.27 2.44 4.52
C THR A 425 -35.75 2.48 5.96
N ASN A 426 -34.73 1.68 6.30
CA ASN A 426 -34.16 1.65 7.66
C ASN A 426 -33.05 2.68 7.89
N ASN A 427 -32.50 3.31 6.85
CA ASN A 427 -31.48 4.36 6.94
C ASN A 427 -32.05 5.79 6.79
N VAL A 428 -33.39 5.95 6.84
CA VAL A 428 -34.09 7.25 6.83
C VAL A 428 -34.74 7.52 8.20
N ARG A 429 -34.10 7.09 9.29
CA ARG A 429 -34.48 7.51 10.64
C ARG A 429 -33.31 8.13 11.39
#